data_AF-A0A5D4SWW9-F1
#
_entry.id   AF-A0A5D4SWW9-F1
#
_cell.length_a   1.000
_cell.length_b   1.000
_cell.length_c   1.000
_cell.angle_alpha   90.00
_cell.angle_beta   90.00
_cell.angle_gamma   90.00
#
_symmetry.space_group_name_H-M   'P 1'
#
loop_
_entity.id
_entity.type
_entity.pdbx_description
1 polymer ?
#
loop_
_entity_poly.entity_id
_entity_poly.type
_entity_poly.pdbx_seq_one_letter_code
_entity_poly.pdbx_strand_id
1 'polypeptide(L)'
;MFTKRPSRGSKQIQSVMKPNYEEYLKKKIQVDDSTIPKDQKSFQDIIKHVFEDVGDFQARYISIGDESGMFIYYISEITDVTKLEEQLLLSDELQVGALKEHIQSIGYFHADSWKSCIQGCLDGHVIIHLPGEVPFLVNYVKKEQRNVTEPTTQYQVYGPKIGFIEDSRTNISLIRKLIKDPRLKLKEFTLGTLSHTHVGLLYLDEYVDPDLLKLVISRLENLTMEQLNDGGELAKKIVDHPLSIFPQVYETERPDYTSIALAQGKIVLVVDNSTFSVVLPATLFNLIEISPDNFRMALDNSFIRMLRIVSILVATILPALYVSLVGYHPELLPTTLALTIADSRNNIPFPIYLEAIMMIFALDVLVEASLRLPSFVGQTIGIVGDYYIGSIHNSWYWLIRKNGPVIFRILGHFFC
;
A
#
# COMPACT_ATOMS: atom_id res chain seq x y z
N MET A 1 15.93 -37.80 13.67
CA MET A 1 15.00 -38.47 14.60
C MET A 1 13.97 -37.44 15.07
N PHE A 2 12.97 -37.13 14.24
CA PHE A 2 11.87 -36.25 14.62
C PHE A 2 10.60 -37.09 14.74
N THR A 3 10.33 -37.56 15.94
CA THR A 3 9.14 -38.34 16.27
C THR A 3 7.96 -37.38 16.41
N LYS A 4 6.95 -37.55 15.55
CA LYS A 4 5.61 -36.98 15.75
C LYS A 4 5.02 -37.58 17.02
N ARG A 5 4.70 -36.75 18.01
CA ARG A 5 3.72 -37.10 19.07
C ARG A 5 2.33 -36.65 18.62
N PRO A 6 1.29 -37.51 18.73
CA PRO A 6 -0.08 -37.05 18.64
C PRO A 6 -0.66 -36.84 20.04
N SER A 7 -1.27 -35.68 20.30
CA SER A 7 -2.26 -35.50 21.36
C SER A 7 -3.15 -34.30 21.01
N ARG A 8 -4.36 -34.56 20.52
CA ARG A 8 -5.64 -34.50 21.25
C ARG A 8 -6.10 -33.07 21.57
N GLY A 9 -7.14 -32.65 20.84
CA GLY A 9 -8.25 -31.86 21.35
C GLY A 9 -7.95 -30.42 21.74
N SER A 10 -7.84 -29.54 20.74
CA SER A 10 -8.18 -28.12 20.91
C SER A 10 -9.07 -27.71 19.74
N LYS A 11 -10.13 -26.98 20.07
CA LYS A 11 -11.20 -26.52 19.18
C LYS A 11 -10.66 -26.09 17.82
N GLN A 12 -11.32 -26.55 16.75
CA GLN A 12 -11.13 -26.06 15.39
C GLN A 12 -11.14 -24.54 15.40
N ILE A 13 -9.95 -23.95 15.39
CA ILE A 13 -9.75 -22.68 14.71
C ILE A 13 -10.05 -23.05 13.26
N GLN A 14 -11.22 -22.65 12.75
CA GLN A 14 -11.48 -22.68 11.32
C GLN A 14 -10.33 -21.91 10.69
N SER A 15 -9.34 -22.64 10.17
CA SER A 15 -8.36 -22.07 9.27
C SER A 15 -9.18 -21.51 8.13
N VAL A 16 -9.23 -20.18 8.00
CA VAL A 16 -9.78 -19.53 6.82
C VAL A 16 -9.09 -20.21 5.63
N MET A 17 -9.82 -21.08 4.95
CA MET A 17 -9.28 -21.92 3.88
C MET A 17 -8.91 -20.93 2.78
N LYS A 18 -7.61 -20.70 2.58
CA LYS A 18 -7.16 -19.75 1.56
C LYS A 18 -7.72 -20.22 0.22
N PRO A 19 -8.45 -19.37 -0.51
CA PRO A 19 -9.12 -19.80 -1.73
C PRO A 19 -8.09 -20.29 -2.74
N ASN A 20 -8.31 -21.50 -3.26
CA ASN A 20 -7.34 -22.20 -4.10
C ASN A 20 -7.39 -21.68 -5.53
N TYR A 21 -6.26 -21.19 -6.03
CA TYR A 21 -6.10 -20.70 -7.40
C TYR A 21 -6.56 -21.73 -8.46
N GLU A 22 -6.23 -23.01 -8.27
CA GLU A 22 -6.61 -24.06 -9.23
C GLU A 22 -8.11 -24.35 -9.23
N GLU A 23 -8.75 -24.20 -8.08
CA GLU A 23 -10.21 -24.36 -7.95
C GLU A 23 -10.94 -23.18 -8.60
N TYR A 24 -10.45 -21.96 -8.41
CA TYR A 24 -10.95 -20.77 -9.11
C TYR A 24 -10.86 -20.94 -10.63
N LEU A 25 -9.69 -21.35 -11.14
CA LEU A 25 -9.52 -21.58 -12.58
C LEU A 25 -10.45 -22.67 -13.12
N LYS A 26 -10.60 -23.79 -12.41
CA LYS A 26 -11.54 -24.85 -12.82
C LYS A 26 -12.98 -24.37 -12.86
N LYS A 27 -13.41 -23.57 -11.86
CA LYS A 27 -14.75 -22.99 -11.78
C LYS A 27 -15.03 -22.02 -12.94
N LYS A 28 -14.04 -21.23 -13.35
CA LYS A 28 -14.17 -20.23 -14.42
C LYS A 28 -13.98 -20.82 -15.83
N ILE A 29 -13.03 -21.73 -16.03
CA ILE A 29 -12.73 -22.29 -17.35
C ILE A 29 -13.77 -23.34 -17.74
N GLN A 30 -14.28 -24.15 -16.80
CA GLN A 30 -15.32 -25.18 -16.99
C GLN A 30 -15.02 -26.25 -18.07
N VAL A 31 -13.82 -26.23 -18.64
CA VAL A 31 -13.30 -27.09 -19.71
C VAL A 31 -11.94 -27.64 -19.27
N ASP A 32 -11.52 -28.80 -19.80
CA ASP A 32 -10.20 -29.37 -19.54
C ASP A 32 -9.08 -28.40 -19.95
N ASP A 33 -8.11 -28.19 -19.04
CA ASP A 33 -7.01 -27.22 -19.15
C ASP A 33 -6.11 -27.45 -20.39
N SER A 34 -6.10 -28.67 -20.93
CA SER A 34 -5.27 -29.08 -22.08
C SER A 34 -5.92 -28.84 -23.46
N THR A 35 -7.21 -28.49 -23.52
CA THR A 35 -7.91 -28.27 -24.79
C THR A 35 -8.25 -26.79 -24.98
N ILE A 36 -7.34 -26.05 -25.62
CA ILE A 36 -7.62 -24.69 -26.04
C ILE A 36 -8.48 -24.74 -27.32
N PRO A 37 -9.68 -24.13 -27.34
CA PRO A 37 -10.53 -24.14 -28.52
C PRO A 37 -9.88 -23.37 -29.67
N LYS A 38 -9.88 -23.99 -30.87
CA LYS A 38 -9.47 -23.33 -32.11
C LYS A 38 -10.49 -22.29 -32.59
N ASP A 39 -11.74 -22.42 -32.12
CA ASP A 39 -12.81 -21.47 -32.41
C ASP A 39 -12.60 -20.18 -31.60
N GLN A 40 -12.62 -19.04 -32.30
CA GLN A 40 -12.37 -17.72 -31.71
C GLN A 40 -13.45 -17.29 -30.72
N LYS A 41 -14.73 -17.60 -31.00
CA LYS A 41 -15.84 -17.20 -30.12
C LYS A 41 -15.78 -17.94 -28.79
N SER A 42 -15.63 -19.26 -28.86
CA SER A 42 -15.51 -20.10 -27.67
C SER A 42 -14.33 -19.69 -26.79
N PHE A 43 -13.17 -19.36 -27.39
CA PHE A 43 -12.02 -18.85 -26.66
C PHE A 43 -12.30 -17.50 -26.00
N GLN A 44 -12.91 -16.58 -26.76
CA GLN A 44 -13.24 -15.23 -26.30
C GLN A 44 -14.16 -15.22 -25.08
N ASP A 45 -15.18 -16.08 -25.07
CA ASP A 45 -16.14 -16.14 -23.96
C ASP A 45 -15.47 -16.63 -22.68
N ILE A 46 -14.62 -17.67 -22.78
CA ILE A 46 -13.91 -18.22 -21.62
C ILE A 46 -12.90 -17.22 -21.08
N ILE A 47 -12.07 -16.60 -21.93
CA ILE A 47 -11.04 -15.67 -21.46
C ILE A 47 -11.66 -14.41 -20.84
N LYS A 48 -12.76 -13.90 -21.41
CA LYS A 48 -13.52 -12.80 -20.81
C LYS A 48 -14.15 -13.19 -19.48
N HIS A 49 -14.57 -14.44 -19.30
CA HIS A 49 -15.11 -14.90 -18.03
C HIS A 49 -14.03 -15.05 -16.94
N VAL A 50 -12.81 -15.44 -17.31
CA VAL A 50 -11.66 -15.50 -16.38
C VAL A 50 -11.28 -14.10 -15.88
N PHE A 51 -11.19 -13.14 -16.80
CA PHE A 51 -10.86 -11.74 -16.54
C PHE A 51 -12.10 -10.84 -16.35
N GLU A 52 -13.21 -11.42 -15.90
CA GLU A 52 -14.42 -10.66 -15.58
C GLU A 52 -14.14 -9.59 -14.51
N ASP A 53 -14.70 -8.39 -14.68
CA ASP A 53 -14.49 -7.22 -13.80
C ASP A 53 -13.02 -6.78 -13.64
N VAL A 54 -12.18 -7.07 -14.62
CA VAL A 54 -10.80 -6.58 -14.68
C VAL A 54 -10.74 -5.37 -15.62
N GLY A 55 -10.76 -4.15 -15.06
CA GLY A 55 -10.85 -2.90 -15.85
C GLY A 55 -9.69 -2.68 -16.83
N ASP A 56 -8.51 -3.19 -16.53
CA ASP A 56 -7.31 -3.11 -17.36
C ASP A 56 -7.20 -4.25 -18.40
N PHE A 57 -8.12 -5.22 -18.42
CA PHE A 57 -8.13 -6.28 -19.44
C PHE A 57 -8.85 -5.80 -20.71
N GLN A 58 -8.16 -5.85 -21.85
CA GLN A 58 -8.72 -5.45 -23.14
C GLN A 58 -8.75 -6.63 -24.11
N ALA A 59 -9.86 -6.73 -24.84
CA ALA A 59 -10.04 -7.65 -25.96
C ALA A 59 -10.36 -6.83 -27.22
N ARG A 60 -9.46 -6.81 -28.21
CA ARG A 60 -9.63 -6.07 -29.47
C ARG A 60 -9.76 -7.03 -30.64
N TYR A 61 -10.60 -6.68 -31.61
CA TYR A 61 -10.72 -7.37 -32.90
C TYR A 61 -10.06 -6.52 -33.97
N ILE A 62 -9.25 -7.16 -34.83
CA ILE A 62 -8.56 -6.50 -35.93
C ILE A 62 -8.88 -7.26 -37.21
N SER A 63 -9.39 -6.55 -38.21
CA SER A 63 -9.64 -7.09 -39.54
C SER A 63 -8.33 -7.25 -40.29
N ILE A 64 -8.07 -8.43 -40.86
CA ILE A 64 -6.91 -8.69 -41.72
C ILE A 64 -7.45 -8.92 -43.14
N GLY A 65 -7.41 -7.89 -43.97
CA GLY A 65 -7.99 -7.93 -45.32
C GLY A 65 -9.52 -8.11 -45.32
N ASP A 66 -10.06 -8.80 -46.33
CA ASP A 66 -11.51 -8.81 -46.63
C ASP A 66 -12.32 -9.93 -45.96
N GLU A 67 -11.72 -11.01 -45.45
CA GLU A 67 -12.48 -12.21 -45.00
C GLU A 67 -12.10 -12.81 -43.64
N SER A 68 -11.06 -12.31 -42.97
CA SER A 68 -10.60 -12.91 -41.70
C SER A 68 -10.09 -11.85 -40.73
N GLY A 69 -10.29 -12.07 -39.43
CA GLY A 69 -9.80 -11.14 -38.41
C GLY A 69 -9.24 -11.87 -37.20
N MET A 70 -8.45 -11.14 -36.44
CA MET A 70 -7.68 -11.64 -35.31
C MET A 70 -8.15 -10.99 -34.03
N PHE A 71 -8.21 -11.78 -32.95
CA PHE A 71 -8.45 -11.23 -31.63
C PHE A 71 -7.14 -11.08 -30.88
N ILE A 72 -7.02 -9.96 -30.18
CA ILE A 72 -5.89 -9.63 -29.33
C ILE A 72 -6.39 -9.40 -27.91
N TYR A 73 -5.76 -10.06 -26.94
CA TYR A 73 -6.07 -9.94 -25.52
C TYR A 73 -4.83 -9.55 -24.74
N TYR A 74 -4.94 -8.55 -23.88
CA TYR A 74 -3.83 -8.06 -23.06
C TYR A 74 -4.33 -7.28 -21.84
N ILE A 75 -3.42 -7.06 -20.88
CA ILE A 75 -3.66 -6.19 -19.73
C ILE A 75 -2.92 -4.87 -19.97
N SER A 76 -3.66 -3.77 -20.14
CA SER A 76 -3.13 -2.48 -20.59
C SER A 76 -2.05 -1.92 -19.68
N GLU A 77 -2.13 -2.17 -18.38
CA GLU A 77 -1.19 -1.59 -17.41
C GLU A 77 0.19 -2.24 -17.43
N ILE A 78 0.30 -3.50 -17.85
CA ILE A 78 1.56 -4.26 -17.90
C ILE A 78 2.07 -4.55 -19.32
N THR A 79 1.29 -4.18 -20.33
CA THR A 79 1.64 -4.31 -21.76
C THR A 79 2.04 -2.96 -22.34
N ASP A 80 3.07 -2.93 -23.18
CA ASP A 80 3.51 -1.76 -23.94
C ASP A 80 2.55 -1.52 -25.12
N VAL A 81 1.42 -0.86 -24.82
CA VAL A 81 0.35 -0.62 -25.79
C VAL A 81 0.84 0.22 -26.98
N THR A 82 1.76 1.18 -26.76
CA THR A 82 2.30 2.01 -27.84
C THR A 82 3.05 1.17 -28.87
N LYS A 83 3.95 0.30 -28.43
CA LYS A 83 4.66 -0.61 -29.34
C LYS A 83 3.72 -1.59 -30.02
N LEU A 84 2.71 -2.07 -29.31
CA LEU A 84 1.69 -2.94 -29.87
C LEU A 84 0.93 -2.20 -30.99
N GLU A 85 0.44 -0.99 -30.76
CA GLU A 85 -0.31 -0.21 -31.75
C GLU A 85 0.55 0.17 -32.97
N GLU A 86 1.80 0.59 -32.77
CA GLU A 86 2.74 0.86 -33.89
C GLU A 86 2.93 -0.36 -34.79
N GLN A 87 3.08 -1.55 -34.21
CA GLN A 87 3.24 -2.79 -34.98
C GLN A 87 1.93 -3.28 -35.59
N LEU A 88 0.79 -3.00 -34.96
CA LEU A 88 -0.52 -3.32 -35.53
C LEU A 88 -0.87 -2.43 -36.73
N LEU A 89 -0.53 -1.15 -36.69
CA LEU A 89 -0.72 -0.25 -37.83
C LEU A 89 0.09 -0.69 -39.06
N LEU A 90 1.30 -1.21 -38.85
CA LEU A 90 2.11 -1.80 -39.92
C LEU A 90 1.50 -3.09 -40.50
N SER A 91 0.60 -3.73 -39.74
CA SER A 91 0.02 -5.03 -40.09
C SER A 91 -1.29 -4.99 -40.86
N ASP A 92 -2.02 -3.89 -40.84
CA ASP A 92 -3.24 -3.70 -41.65
C ASP A 92 -2.96 -3.80 -43.16
N GLU A 93 -1.71 -3.59 -43.59
CA GLU A 93 -1.27 -3.73 -44.99
C GLU A 93 -0.80 -5.16 -45.33
N LEU A 94 -0.71 -6.08 -44.36
CA LEU A 94 -0.09 -7.39 -44.51
C LEU A 94 -1.11 -8.53 -44.62
N GLN A 95 -0.88 -9.46 -45.56
CA GLN A 95 -1.61 -10.73 -45.63
C GLN A 95 -1.27 -11.61 -44.40
N VAL A 96 -2.21 -12.46 -43.98
CA VAL A 96 -2.10 -13.35 -42.79
C VAL A 96 -0.78 -14.14 -42.73
N GLY A 97 -0.26 -14.58 -43.89
CA GLY A 97 1.01 -15.31 -43.97
C GLY A 97 2.24 -14.48 -43.56
N ALA A 98 2.30 -13.22 -43.99
CA ALA A 98 3.41 -12.33 -43.68
C ALA A 98 3.35 -11.82 -42.22
N LEU A 99 2.14 -11.71 -41.65
CA LEU A 99 1.95 -11.47 -40.22
C LEU A 99 2.56 -12.58 -39.36
N LYS A 100 2.39 -13.84 -39.79
CA LYS A 100 2.94 -15.01 -39.08
C LYS A 100 4.46 -15.01 -39.08
N GLU A 101 5.09 -14.64 -40.20
CA GLU A 101 6.55 -14.46 -40.28
C GLU A 101 7.04 -13.30 -39.41
N HIS A 102 6.28 -12.19 -39.37
CA HIS A 102 6.59 -11.06 -38.50
C HIS A 102 6.50 -11.44 -37.01
N ILE A 103 5.43 -12.12 -36.60
CA ILE A 103 5.27 -12.64 -35.24
C ILE A 103 6.39 -13.64 -34.88
N GLN A 104 6.80 -14.49 -35.84
CA GLN A 104 7.95 -15.38 -35.68
C GLN A 104 9.25 -14.62 -35.41
N SER A 105 9.47 -13.47 -36.07
CA SER A 105 10.66 -12.64 -35.86
C SER A 105 10.72 -11.96 -34.50
N ILE A 106 9.58 -11.63 -33.90
CA ILE A 106 9.49 -11.01 -32.56
C ILE A 106 9.74 -12.05 -31.45
N GLY A 107 9.51 -13.33 -31.76
CA GLY A 107 9.54 -14.43 -30.81
C GLY A 107 8.18 -14.58 -30.13
N TYR A 108 7.57 -15.75 -30.30
CA TYR A 108 6.29 -16.10 -29.70
C TYR A 108 6.40 -17.42 -28.94
N PHE A 109 5.51 -17.60 -27.97
CA PHE A 109 5.33 -18.85 -27.24
C PHE A 109 3.98 -19.45 -27.63
N HIS A 110 3.93 -20.76 -27.86
CA HIS A 110 2.66 -21.48 -27.92
C HIS A 110 2.13 -21.65 -26.50
N ALA A 111 0.86 -21.32 -26.29
CA ALA A 111 0.19 -21.66 -25.05
C ALA A 111 -0.23 -23.14 -25.13
N ASP A 112 0.45 -24.00 -24.36
CA ASP A 112 0.14 -25.44 -24.32
C ASP A 112 -1.10 -25.75 -23.45
N SER A 113 -1.51 -24.81 -22.60
CA SER A 113 -2.67 -24.94 -21.71
C SER A 113 -3.31 -23.58 -21.40
N TRP A 114 -4.56 -23.61 -20.90
CA TRP A 114 -5.22 -22.41 -20.41
C TRP A 114 -4.45 -21.74 -19.28
N LYS A 115 -3.91 -22.52 -18.35
CA LYS A 115 -3.04 -22.02 -17.28
C LYS A 115 -1.84 -21.25 -17.83
N SER A 116 -1.15 -21.80 -18.84
CA SER A 116 -0.01 -21.14 -19.50
C SER A 116 -0.45 -19.84 -20.20
N CYS A 117 -1.60 -19.88 -20.89
CA CYS A 117 -2.17 -18.71 -21.57
C CYS A 117 -2.49 -17.56 -20.59
N ILE A 118 -3.18 -17.88 -19.49
CA ILE A 118 -3.56 -16.93 -18.45
C ILE A 118 -2.32 -16.38 -17.75
N GLN A 119 -1.36 -17.23 -17.40
CA GLN A 119 -0.09 -16.80 -16.80
C GLN A 119 0.69 -15.88 -17.74
N GLY A 120 0.77 -16.22 -19.04
CA GLY A 120 1.39 -15.37 -20.04
C GLY A 120 0.75 -13.99 -20.12
N CYS A 121 -0.58 -13.92 -20.10
CA CYS A 121 -1.31 -12.65 -20.07
C CYS A 121 -1.00 -11.83 -18.81
N LEU A 122 -0.97 -12.48 -17.64
CA LEU A 122 -0.61 -11.86 -16.35
C LEU A 122 0.86 -11.43 -16.26
N ASP A 123 1.73 -12.03 -17.07
CA ASP A 123 3.13 -11.63 -17.24
C ASP A 123 3.29 -10.41 -18.16
N GLY A 124 2.21 -9.97 -18.82
CA GLY A 124 2.18 -8.83 -19.75
C GLY A 124 2.37 -9.20 -21.21
N HIS A 125 2.36 -10.51 -21.54
CA HIS A 125 2.31 -10.97 -22.92
C HIS A 125 0.94 -10.69 -23.54
N VAL A 126 0.96 -10.48 -24.85
CA VAL A 126 -0.24 -10.28 -25.66
C VAL A 126 -0.65 -11.64 -26.23
N ILE A 127 -1.90 -12.04 -25.98
CA ILE A 127 -2.47 -13.23 -26.60
C ILE A 127 -3.05 -12.83 -27.95
N ILE A 128 -2.59 -13.50 -28.99
CA ILE A 128 -3.04 -13.31 -30.37
C ILE A 128 -3.75 -14.59 -30.83
N HIS A 129 -5.01 -14.49 -31.23
CA HIS A 129 -5.81 -15.61 -31.71
C HIS A 129 -6.24 -15.43 -33.16
N LEU A 130 -5.58 -16.16 -34.06
CA LEU A 130 -5.93 -16.26 -35.48
C LEU A 130 -7.08 -17.26 -35.71
N PRO A 131 -7.91 -17.08 -36.75
CA PRO A 131 -9.01 -17.99 -37.05
C PRO A 131 -8.51 -19.42 -37.31
N GLY A 132 -9.05 -20.41 -36.59
CA GLY A 132 -8.75 -21.82 -36.80
C GLY A 132 -7.40 -22.29 -36.24
N GLU A 133 -6.61 -21.40 -35.63
CA GLU A 133 -5.34 -21.73 -34.98
C GLU A 133 -5.46 -21.69 -33.44
N VAL A 134 -4.45 -22.25 -32.78
CA VAL A 134 -4.29 -22.14 -31.33
C VAL A 134 -3.72 -20.74 -31.02
N PRO A 135 -4.09 -20.08 -29.90
CA PRO A 135 -3.57 -18.76 -29.55
C PRO A 135 -2.05 -18.76 -29.32
N PHE A 136 -1.43 -17.64 -29.66
CA PHE A 136 0.01 -17.40 -29.49
C PHE A 136 0.24 -16.28 -28.47
N LEU A 137 1.32 -16.38 -27.70
CA LEU A 137 1.76 -15.35 -26.78
C LEU A 137 2.93 -14.58 -27.39
N VAL A 138 2.82 -13.26 -27.47
CA VAL A 138 3.88 -12.38 -27.97
C VAL A 138 4.37 -11.46 -26.87
N ASN A 139 5.68 -11.23 -26.83
CA ASN A 139 6.30 -10.40 -25.80
C ASN A 139 6.18 -8.89 -26.08
N TYR A 140 5.24 -8.26 -25.39
CA TYR A 140 5.08 -6.80 -25.32
C TYR A 140 5.12 -6.30 -23.88
N VAL A 141 5.89 -6.96 -23.00
CA VAL A 141 5.92 -6.60 -21.58
C VAL A 141 6.41 -5.16 -21.40
N LYS A 142 5.61 -4.34 -20.70
CA LYS A 142 5.91 -2.93 -20.43
C LYS A 142 7.15 -2.82 -19.55
N LYS A 143 8.16 -2.13 -20.09
CA LYS A 143 9.32 -1.66 -19.32
C LYS A 143 8.98 -0.29 -18.75
N GLU A 144 9.12 -0.12 -17.44
CA GLU A 144 8.85 1.18 -16.82
C GLU A 144 9.85 2.20 -17.36
N GLN A 145 9.34 3.33 -17.87
CA GLN A 145 10.14 4.35 -18.53
C GLN A 145 10.82 5.30 -17.53
N ARG A 146 10.28 5.42 -16.31
CA ARG A 146 10.85 6.19 -15.20
C ARG A 146 11.52 5.26 -14.19
N ASN A 147 12.70 5.65 -13.72
CA ASN A 147 13.38 4.95 -12.63
C ASN A 147 12.53 5.06 -11.37
N VAL A 148 11.86 3.97 -11.00
CA VAL A 148 11.17 3.89 -9.72
C VAL A 148 12.21 4.04 -8.60
N THR A 149 11.96 4.98 -7.69
CA THR A 149 12.91 5.34 -6.63
C THR A 149 12.62 4.59 -5.32
N GLU A 150 13.57 4.66 -4.39
CA GLU A 150 13.35 4.14 -3.04
C GLU A 150 12.30 4.97 -2.29
N PRO A 151 11.42 4.34 -1.49
CA PRO A 151 10.44 5.08 -0.69
C PRO A 151 11.17 5.97 0.32
N THR A 152 10.80 7.25 0.34
CA THR A 152 11.50 8.26 1.15
C THR A 152 10.99 8.30 2.58
N THR A 153 9.67 8.10 2.78
CA THR A 153 9.07 8.10 4.12
C THR A 153 9.10 6.71 4.78
N GLN A 154 9.14 5.65 3.97
CA GLN A 154 9.08 4.26 4.44
C GLN A 154 10.36 3.46 4.13
N TYR A 155 11.52 4.03 4.47
CA TYR A 155 12.82 3.37 4.29
C TYR A 155 12.90 2.03 5.03
N GLN A 156 13.54 1.04 4.40
CA GLN A 156 13.83 -0.23 5.04
C GLN A 156 15.21 -0.79 4.68
N VAL A 157 15.71 -1.62 5.59
CA VAL A 157 16.98 -2.34 5.41
C VAL A 157 16.79 -3.65 4.63
N TYR A 158 15.66 -4.35 4.83
CA TYR A 158 15.41 -5.69 4.27
C TYR A 158 14.13 -5.72 3.46
N GLY A 159 14.19 -6.17 2.21
CA GLY A 159 13.04 -6.32 1.32
C GLY A 159 13.13 -5.44 0.06
N PRO A 160 12.07 -5.41 -0.76
CA PRO A 160 12.02 -4.59 -1.96
C PRO A 160 12.07 -3.10 -1.62
N LYS A 161 12.98 -2.38 -2.25
CA LYS A 161 13.14 -0.93 -2.06
C LYS A 161 12.41 -0.10 -3.11
N ILE A 162 11.39 -0.65 -3.75
CA ILE A 162 10.66 0.05 -4.81
C ILE A 162 9.54 0.85 -4.14
N GLY A 163 9.46 2.15 -4.39
CA GLY A 163 8.36 3.01 -3.96
C GLY A 163 7.36 3.29 -5.09
N PHE A 164 6.17 3.75 -4.75
CA PHE A 164 5.23 4.31 -5.71
C PHE A 164 5.68 5.70 -6.18
N ILE A 165 5.17 6.11 -7.33
CA ILE A 165 5.39 7.42 -7.94
C ILE A 165 4.04 8.13 -8.13
N GLU A 166 4.03 9.34 -8.68
CA GLU A 166 2.79 10.13 -8.86
C GLU A 166 1.86 9.58 -9.94
N ASP A 167 2.36 8.77 -10.87
CA ASP A 167 1.55 8.16 -11.94
C ASP A 167 0.83 6.90 -11.43
N SER A 168 -0.50 7.00 -11.34
CA SER A 168 -1.37 5.91 -10.87
C SER A 168 -1.28 4.65 -11.72
N ARG A 169 -1.08 4.78 -13.04
CA ARG A 169 -0.97 3.65 -13.98
C ARG A 169 0.30 2.84 -13.76
N THR A 170 1.43 3.53 -13.61
CA THR A 170 2.69 2.89 -13.21
C THR A 170 2.55 2.19 -11.86
N ASN A 171 1.88 2.80 -10.88
CA ASN A 171 1.66 2.17 -9.58
C ASN A 171 0.80 0.89 -9.67
N ILE A 172 -0.26 0.88 -10.48
CA ILE A 172 -1.08 -0.30 -10.75
C ILE A 172 -0.24 -1.40 -11.43
N SER A 173 0.59 -1.05 -12.41
CA SER A 173 1.55 -1.97 -13.06
C SER A 173 2.49 -2.62 -12.03
N LEU A 174 3.03 -1.86 -11.07
CA LEU A 174 3.87 -2.39 -10.00
C LEU A 174 3.12 -3.41 -9.12
N ILE A 175 1.85 -3.14 -8.79
CA ILE A 175 1.01 -4.07 -8.02
C ILE A 175 0.74 -5.35 -8.84
N ARG A 176 0.40 -5.22 -10.12
CA ARG A 176 0.17 -6.34 -11.05
C ARG A 176 1.40 -7.24 -11.20
N LYS A 177 2.60 -6.65 -11.23
CA LYS A 177 3.88 -7.41 -11.28
C LYS A 177 4.11 -8.25 -10.03
N LEU A 178 3.59 -7.82 -8.88
CA LEU A 178 3.68 -8.54 -7.62
C LEU A 178 2.56 -9.59 -7.46
N ILE A 179 1.35 -9.32 -7.96
CA ILE A 179 0.19 -10.22 -7.89
C ILE A 179 -0.22 -10.68 -9.30
N LYS A 180 0.28 -11.85 -9.67
CA LYS A 180 -0.05 -12.52 -10.95
C LYS A 180 -1.25 -13.44 -10.78
N ASP A 181 -2.39 -12.87 -10.45
CA ASP A 181 -3.65 -13.60 -10.20
C ASP A 181 -4.82 -12.90 -10.93
N PRO A 182 -5.64 -13.62 -11.73
CA PRO A 182 -6.80 -13.02 -12.42
C PRO A 182 -7.93 -12.61 -11.46
N ARG A 183 -7.85 -13.03 -10.19
CA ARG A 183 -8.74 -12.53 -9.12
C ARG A 183 -8.40 -11.12 -8.68
N LEU A 184 -7.23 -10.57 -9.04
CA LEU A 184 -6.94 -9.16 -8.78
C LEU A 184 -7.80 -8.33 -9.74
N LYS A 185 -8.82 -7.69 -9.19
CA LYS A 185 -9.76 -6.84 -9.92
C LYS A 185 -9.33 -5.38 -9.80
N LEU A 186 -9.57 -4.63 -10.88
CA LEU A 186 -9.35 -3.19 -10.97
C LEU A 186 -10.65 -2.55 -11.41
N LYS A 187 -11.14 -1.58 -10.63
CA LYS A 187 -12.22 -0.68 -11.02
C LYS A 187 -11.68 0.74 -11.12
N GLU A 188 -11.85 1.35 -12.28
CA GLU A 188 -11.37 2.69 -12.54
C GLU A 188 -12.48 3.72 -12.33
N PHE A 189 -12.12 4.84 -11.71
CA PHE A 189 -12.99 5.98 -11.46
C PHE A 189 -12.29 7.26 -11.92
N THR A 190 -13.09 8.26 -12.28
CA THR A 190 -12.62 9.61 -12.56
C THR A 190 -13.31 10.56 -11.59
N LEU A 191 -12.55 11.14 -10.67
CA LEU A 191 -13.07 11.98 -9.58
C LEU A 191 -12.63 13.43 -9.76
N GLY A 192 -13.46 14.37 -9.28
CA GLY A 192 -13.22 15.79 -9.44
C GLY A 192 -13.87 16.35 -10.70
N THR A 193 -14.67 17.41 -10.56
CA THR A 193 -15.31 18.09 -11.70
C THR A 193 -14.35 18.96 -12.50
N LEU A 194 -13.23 19.38 -11.88
CA LEU A 194 -12.20 20.20 -12.50
C LEU A 194 -10.92 19.41 -12.76
N SER A 195 -10.46 18.58 -11.81
CA SER A 195 -9.23 17.81 -12.00
C SER A 195 -9.38 16.57 -12.87
N HIS A 196 -10.57 15.96 -12.91
CA HIS A 196 -10.80 14.67 -13.58
C HIS A 196 -9.70 13.64 -13.25
N THR A 197 -9.36 13.53 -11.97
CA THR A 197 -8.27 12.71 -11.47
C THR A 197 -8.62 11.24 -11.59
N HIS A 198 -7.70 10.45 -12.14
CA HIS A 198 -7.85 8.99 -12.23
C HIS A 198 -7.67 8.34 -10.85
N VAL A 199 -8.57 7.42 -10.51
CA VAL A 199 -8.52 6.63 -9.27
C VAL A 199 -8.77 5.17 -9.59
N GLY A 200 -7.79 4.31 -9.31
CA GLY A 200 -7.91 2.86 -9.41
C GLY A 200 -8.26 2.25 -8.06
N LEU A 201 -9.38 1.53 -7.98
CA LEU A 201 -9.73 0.67 -6.85
C LEU A 201 -9.31 -0.76 -7.17
N LEU A 202 -8.43 -1.33 -6.34
CA LEU A 202 -7.95 -2.69 -6.44
C LEU A 202 -8.45 -3.55 -5.27
N TYR A 203 -8.83 -4.78 -5.57
CA TYR A 203 -9.18 -5.80 -4.59
C TYR A 203 -8.90 -7.20 -5.13
N LEU A 204 -8.74 -8.17 -4.24
CA LEU A 204 -8.62 -9.58 -4.59
C LEU A 204 -9.97 -10.27 -4.39
N ASP A 205 -10.57 -10.72 -5.49
CA ASP A 205 -11.83 -11.47 -5.48
C ASP A 205 -11.70 -12.75 -4.65
N GLU A 206 -12.76 -13.16 -3.97
CA GLU A 206 -12.81 -14.22 -2.93
C GLU A 206 -12.12 -13.91 -1.58
N TYR A 207 -11.26 -12.88 -1.51
CA TYR A 207 -10.59 -12.48 -0.26
C TYR A 207 -11.27 -11.27 0.40
N VAL A 208 -11.76 -10.34 -0.41
CA VAL A 208 -12.36 -9.09 0.06
C VAL A 208 -13.74 -9.33 0.69
N ASP A 209 -14.05 -8.56 1.73
CA ASP A 209 -15.41 -8.49 2.27
C ASP A 209 -16.34 -7.79 1.25
N PRO A 210 -17.37 -8.49 0.74
CA PRO A 210 -18.25 -7.94 -0.29
C PRO A 210 -19.08 -6.75 0.20
N ASP A 211 -19.41 -6.67 1.50
CA ASP A 211 -20.20 -5.57 2.04
C ASP A 211 -19.36 -4.30 2.16
N LEU A 212 -18.10 -4.46 2.60
CA LEU A 212 -17.12 -3.37 2.58
C LEU A 212 -16.85 -2.87 1.16
N LEU A 213 -16.68 -3.78 0.20
CA LEU A 213 -16.43 -3.40 -1.20
C LEU A 213 -17.57 -2.57 -1.77
N LYS A 214 -18.82 -2.99 -1.57
CA LYS A 214 -20.00 -2.23 -2.01
C LYS A 214 -20.06 -0.85 -1.38
N LEU A 215 -19.75 -0.76 -0.09
CA LEU A 215 -19.74 0.52 0.63
C LEU A 215 -18.67 1.47 0.07
N VAL A 216 -17.45 0.99 -0.17
CA VAL A 216 -16.38 1.83 -0.74
C VAL A 216 -16.72 2.27 -2.16
N ILE A 217 -17.21 1.37 -3.02
CA ILE A 217 -17.64 1.70 -4.39
C ILE A 217 -18.77 2.75 -4.35
N SER A 218 -19.79 2.53 -3.53
CA SER A 218 -20.91 3.47 -3.39
C SER A 218 -20.44 4.85 -2.90
N ARG A 219 -19.46 4.90 -1.99
CA ARG A 219 -18.86 6.17 -1.55
C ARG A 219 -18.12 6.88 -2.67
N LEU A 220 -17.33 6.16 -3.46
CA LEU A 220 -16.61 6.74 -4.60
C LEU A 220 -17.56 7.28 -5.67
N GLU A 221 -18.62 6.54 -6.00
CA GLU A 221 -19.61 6.94 -7.02
C GLU A 221 -20.42 8.18 -6.60
N ASN A 222 -20.74 8.31 -5.31
CA ASN A 222 -21.51 9.44 -4.79
C ASN A 222 -20.62 10.64 -4.40
N LEU A 223 -19.31 10.54 -4.59
CA LEU A 223 -18.38 11.56 -4.12
C LEU A 223 -18.32 12.76 -5.06
N THR A 224 -18.89 13.88 -4.63
CA THR A 224 -18.79 15.15 -5.37
C THR A 224 -17.68 16.02 -4.80
N MET A 225 -16.68 16.34 -5.61
CA MET A 225 -15.65 17.33 -5.29
C MET A 225 -15.19 18.06 -6.55
N GLU A 226 -14.63 19.26 -6.39
CA GLU A 226 -14.12 20.04 -7.52
C GLU A 226 -12.76 19.52 -7.98
N GLN A 227 -11.84 19.36 -7.04
CA GLN A 227 -10.46 18.97 -7.32
C GLN A 227 -10.05 17.86 -6.35
N LEU A 228 -9.36 16.84 -6.85
CA LEU A 228 -8.69 15.83 -6.06
C LEU A 228 -7.18 15.94 -6.27
N ASN A 229 -6.46 16.36 -5.23
CA ASN A 229 -5.01 16.62 -5.31
C ASN A 229 -4.16 15.46 -4.84
N ASP A 230 -4.63 14.68 -3.86
CA ASP A 230 -3.84 13.63 -3.22
C ASP A 230 -4.71 12.49 -2.67
N GLY A 231 -4.12 11.31 -2.53
CA GLY A 231 -4.74 10.14 -1.95
C GLY A 231 -5.23 10.35 -0.52
N GLY A 232 -4.51 11.13 0.30
CA GLY A 232 -4.92 11.42 1.68
C GLY A 232 -6.16 12.30 1.78
N GLU A 233 -6.42 13.17 0.78
CA GLU A 233 -7.68 13.92 0.70
C GLU A 233 -8.86 12.99 0.41
N LEU A 234 -8.67 12.06 -0.55
CA LEU A 234 -9.67 11.05 -0.87
C LEU A 234 -9.96 10.16 0.35
N ALA A 235 -8.91 9.73 1.05
CA ALA A 235 -9.01 8.87 2.21
C ALA A 235 -9.90 9.48 3.32
N LYS A 236 -9.76 10.78 3.59
CA LYS A 236 -10.59 11.50 4.57
C LYS A 236 -12.07 11.55 4.18
N LYS A 237 -12.38 11.57 2.89
CA LYS A 237 -13.77 11.64 2.38
C LYS A 237 -14.45 10.27 2.32
N ILE A 238 -13.68 9.20 2.19
CA ILE A 238 -14.20 7.82 2.14
C ILE A 238 -14.45 7.25 3.53
N VAL A 239 -13.77 7.75 4.56
CA VAL A 239 -13.84 7.23 5.92
C VAL A 239 -15.06 7.77 6.71
N ASP A 240 -15.64 6.95 7.58
CA ASP A 240 -16.81 7.30 8.41
C ASP A 240 -16.54 8.40 9.44
N HIS A 241 -15.38 8.33 10.10
CA HIS A 241 -14.98 9.26 11.14
C HIS A 241 -13.61 9.85 10.82
N PRO A 242 -13.54 10.91 9.99
CA PRO A 242 -12.28 11.54 9.61
C PRO A 242 -11.53 12.18 10.79
N LEU A 243 -12.22 12.44 11.90
CA LEU A 243 -11.64 12.98 13.14
C LEU A 243 -11.29 11.90 14.18
N SER A 244 -11.37 10.62 13.80
CA SER A 244 -10.98 9.52 14.68
C SER A 244 -9.48 9.61 15.01
N ILE A 245 -9.15 9.45 16.29
CA ILE A 245 -7.76 9.38 16.77
C ILE A 245 -7.07 8.14 16.20
N PHE A 246 -7.84 7.07 15.94
CA PHE A 246 -7.35 5.88 15.26
C PHE A 246 -7.63 5.98 13.77
N PRO A 247 -6.61 5.94 12.91
CA PRO A 247 -6.80 6.00 11.47
C PRO A 247 -7.56 4.76 10.99
N GLN A 248 -8.53 5.00 10.10
CA GLN A 248 -9.33 3.94 9.45
C GLN A 248 -8.78 3.56 8.07
N VAL A 249 -7.77 4.29 7.61
CA VAL A 249 -7.01 4.12 6.37
C VAL A 249 -5.54 4.00 6.71
N TYR A 250 -4.79 3.24 5.91
CA TYR A 250 -3.34 3.16 6.02
C TYR A 250 -2.73 3.58 4.70
N GLU A 251 -1.89 4.62 4.74
CA GLU A 251 -1.21 5.14 3.57
C GLU A 251 0.19 4.52 3.45
N THR A 252 0.56 4.10 2.25
CA THR A 252 1.87 3.49 2.01
C THR A 252 2.46 3.88 0.67
N GLU A 253 3.75 4.20 0.65
CA GLU A 253 4.52 4.38 -0.59
C GLU A 253 4.91 3.04 -1.21
N ARG A 254 4.49 1.90 -0.65
CA ARG A 254 5.11 0.62 -0.91
C ARG A 254 4.23 -0.36 -1.67
N PRO A 255 4.64 -0.78 -2.89
CA PRO A 255 3.92 -1.80 -3.66
C PRO A 255 3.87 -3.16 -2.97
N ASP A 256 4.93 -3.53 -2.24
CA ASP A 256 5.02 -4.83 -1.58
C ASP A 256 4.14 -4.94 -0.33
N TYR A 257 4.02 -3.87 0.46
CA TYR A 257 3.02 -3.84 1.53
C TYR A 257 1.60 -3.89 0.93
N THR A 258 1.37 -3.13 -0.13
CA THR A 258 0.08 -3.09 -0.83
C THR A 258 -0.33 -4.48 -1.33
N SER A 259 0.60 -5.27 -1.87
CA SER A 259 0.30 -6.62 -2.33
C SER A 259 -0.06 -7.57 -1.19
N ILE A 260 0.64 -7.46 -0.05
CA ILE A 260 0.32 -8.21 1.17
C ILE A 260 -1.06 -7.81 1.70
N ALA A 261 -1.39 -6.51 1.69
CA ALA A 261 -2.69 -6.01 2.11
C ALA A 261 -3.82 -6.56 1.24
N LEU A 262 -3.66 -6.58 -0.09
CA LEU A 262 -4.63 -7.18 -1.01
C LEU A 262 -4.81 -8.69 -0.73
N ALA A 263 -3.72 -9.41 -0.46
CA ALA A 263 -3.77 -10.82 -0.09
C ALA A 263 -4.41 -11.09 1.29
N GLN A 264 -4.50 -10.06 2.15
CA GLN A 264 -5.24 -10.09 3.42
C GLN A 264 -6.74 -9.75 3.25
N GLY A 265 -7.21 -9.51 2.03
CA GLY A 265 -8.61 -9.14 1.76
C GLY A 265 -8.92 -7.65 1.96
N LYS A 266 -7.89 -6.79 2.01
CA LYS A 266 -8.06 -5.34 2.07
C LYS A 266 -8.31 -4.77 0.67
N ILE A 267 -8.96 -3.61 0.62
CA ILE A 267 -9.19 -2.81 -0.58
C ILE A 267 -8.09 -1.75 -0.65
N VAL A 268 -7.59 -1.49 -1.86
CA VAL A 268 -6.55 -0.49 -2.11
C VAL A 268 -7.06 0.52 -3.11
N LEU A 269 -6.80 1.80 -2.84
CA LEU A 269 -7.01 2.89 -3.80
C LEU A 269 -5.65 3.44 -4.22
N VAL A 270 -5.48 3.61 -5.52
CA VAL A 270 -4.33 4.28 -6.13
C VAL A 270 -4.87 5.53 -6.83
N VAL A 271 -4.37 6.69 -6.42
CA VAL A 271 -4.84 7.99 -6.91
C VAL A 271 -3.74 8.62 -7.75
N ASP A 272 -4.13 9.19 -8.89
CA ASP A 272 -3.20 9.93 -9.74
C ASP A 272 -2.72 11.21 -9.05
N ASN A 273 -1.44 11.54 -9.23
CA ASN A 273 -0.70 12.61 -8.53
C ASN A 273 -0.31 12.31 -7.07
N SER A 274 -0.48 11.07 -6.59
CA SER A 274 -0.07 10.66 -5.25
C SER A 274 1.00 9.57 -5.29
N THR A 275 2.05 9.72 -4.47
CA THR A 275 3.07 8.68 -4.25
C THR A 275 2.65 7.64 -3.21
N PHE A 276 1.42 7.73 -2.68
CA PHE A 276 0.90 6.81 -1.67
C PHE A 276 -0.33 6.07 -2.20
N SER A 277 -0.41 4.77 -1.89
CA SER A 277 -1.65 4.01 -2.00
C SER A 277 -2.41 4.08 -0.66
N VAL A 278 -3.74 4.10 -0.74
CA VAL A 278 -4.64 4.13 0.43
C VAL A 278 -5.19 2.73 0.64
N VAL A 279 -4.88 2.12 1.78
CA VAL A 279 -5.30 0.76 2.15
C VAL A 279 -6.45 0.80 3.16
N LEU A 280 -7.53 0.06 2.88
CA LEU A 280 -8.78 0.02 3.65
C LEU A 280 -9.20 -1.43 3.96
N PRO A 281 -9.68 -1.75 5.17
CA PRO A 281 -9.68 -0.91 6.36
C PRO A 281 -8.33 -0.98 7.08
N ALA A 282 -7.97 0.11 7.77
CA ALA A 282 -6.88 0.07 8.73
C ALA A 282 -7.34 -0.44 10.10
N THR A 283 -6.46 -1.21 10.74
CA THR A 283 -6.66 -1.69 12.12
C THR A 283 -5.52 -1.19 13.00
N LEU A 284 -5.70 -1.22 14.32
CA LEU A 284 -4.65 -0.89 15.27
C LEU A 284 -3.38 -1.74 15.05
N PHE A 285 -3.53 -3.01 14.65
CA PHE A 285 -2.39 -3.87 14.35
C PHE A 285 -1.61 -3.41 13.13
N ASN A 286 -2.28 -2.83 12.12
CA ASN A 286 -1.57 -2.26 10.97
C ASN A 286 -0.66 -1.09 11.36
N LEU A 287 -0.93 -0.40 12.48
CA LEU A 287 -0.10 0.70 13.00
C LEU A 287 1.11 0.20 13.80
N ILE A 288 1.01 -1.00 14.37
CA ILE A 288 2.08 -1.63 15.14
C ILE A 288 3.01 -2.42 14.20
N GLU A 289 2.44 -3.01 13.15
CA GLU A 289 3.18 -3.75 12.12
C GLU A 289 3.88 -2.79 11.17
N ILE A 290 5.15 -3.07 10.86
CA ILE A 290 5.89 -2.35 9.82
C ILE A 290 6.21 -3.37 8.72
N SER A 291 6.18 -2.95 7.45
CA SER A 291 6.45 -3.83 6.30
C SER A 291 7.72 -4.73 6.41
N PRO A 292 8.88 -4.28 6.95
CA PRO A 292 10.06 -5.12 7.17
C PRO A 292 9.81 -6.36 8.04
N ASP A 293 8.80 -6.32 8.90
CA ASP A 293 8.46 -7.44 9.77
C ASP A 293 8.02 -8.66 8.96
N ASN A 294 7.61 -8.52 7.70
CA ASN A 294 7.25 -9.67 6.86
C ASN A 294 8.48 -10.41 6.28
N PHE A 295 9.66 -9.77 6.27
CA PHE A 295 10.87 -10.30 5.63
C PHE A 295 11.86 -10.96 6.61
N ARG A 296 11.56 -10.92 7.92
CA ARG A 296 12.43 -11.49 8.95
C ARG A 296 11.86 -12.80 9.50
N MET A 297 12.68 -13.51 10.25
CA MET A 297 12.26 -14.73 10.94
C MET A 297 11.20 -14.43 11.99
N ALA A 298 10.22 -15.35 12.13
CA ALA A 298 9.05 -15.14 12.98
C ALA A 298 9.38 -14.84 14.46
N LEU A 299 10.46 -15.42 15.01
CA LEU A 299 10.88 -15.20 16.39
C LEU A 299 11.37 -13.76 16.62
N ASP A 300 12.25 -13.27 15.77
CA ASP A 300 12.76 -11.89 15.79
C ASP A 300 11.62 -10.87 15.70
N ASN A 301 10.69 -11.10 14.78
CA ASN A 301 9.55 -10.22 14.59
C ASN A 301 8.62 -10.21 15.79
N SER A 302 8.35 -11.38 16.37
CA SER A 302 7.49 -11.49 17.54
C SER A 302 8.08 -10.73 18.73
N PHE A 303 9.40 -10.83 18.93
CA PHE A 303 10.10 -10.09 19.97
C PHE A 303 10.02 -8.57 19.76
N ILE A 304 10.23 -8.09 18.53
CA ILE A 304 10.17 -6.66 18.25
C ILE A 304 8.75 -6.11 18.32
N ARG A 305 7.75 -6.87 17.86
CA ARG A 305 6.33 -6.51 18.03
C ARG A 305 5.97 -6.39 19.51
N MET A 306 6.41 -7.34 20.34
CA MET A 306 6.24 -7.27 21.80
C MET A 306 6.92 -6.03 22.38
N LEU A 307 8.16 -5.74 21.98
CA LEU A 307 8.86 -4.52 22.40
C LEU A 307 8.09 -3.25 22.01
N ARG A 308 7.56 -3.15 20.78
CA ARG A 308 6.75 -1.99 20.37
C ARG A 308 5.50 -1.84 21.24
N ILE A 309 4.79 -2.93 21.52
CA ILE A 309 3.60 -2.90 22.40
C ILE A 309 3.98 -2.43 23.80
N VAL A 310 5.04 -2.98 24.39
CA VAL A 310 5.54 -2.58 25.71
C VAL A 310 5.97 -1.12 25.70
N SER A 311 6.68 -0.66 24.66
CA SER A 311 7.10 0.73 24.53
C SER A 311 5.92 1.69 24.44
N ILE A 312 4.86 1.35 23.68
CA ILE A 312 3.63 2.15 23.62
C ILE A 312 2.96 2.23 25.01
N LEU A 313 2.90 1.12 25.74
CA LEU A 313 2.37 1.10 27.11
C LEU A 313 3.22 1.94 28.06
N VAL A 314 4.55 1.82 28.01
CA VAL A 314 5.45 2.62 28.86
C VAL A 314 5.35 4.10 28.51
N ALA A 315 5.37 4.46 27.23
CA ALA A 315 5.30 5.86 26.78
C ALA A 315 3.99 6.55 27.21
N THR A 316 2.89 5.80 27.30
CA THR A 316 1.59 6.34 27.71
C THR A 316 1.39 6.32 29.24
N ILE A 317 1.81 5.24 29.90
CA ILE A 317 1.60 5.05 31.35
C ILE A 317 2.62 5.86 32.17
N LEU A 318 3.88 5.95 31.73
CA LEU A 318 4.96 6.54 32.55
C LEU A 318 4.73 8.03 32.85
N PRO A 319 4.32 8.89 31.90
CA PRO A 319 4.00 10.29 32.20
C PRO A 319 2.80 10.42 33.15
N ALA A 320 1.76 9.61 32.95
CA ALA A 320 0.59 9.60 33.83
C ALA A 320 0.94 9.15 35.25
N LEU A 321 1.77 8.11 35.38
CA LEU A 321 2.27 7.58 36.64
C LEU A 321 3.16 8.60 37.36
N TYR A 322 4.01 9.33 36.63
CA TYR A 322 4.82 10.43 37.18
C TYR A 322 3.94 11.51 37.81
N VAL A 323 2.94 12.01 37.07
CA VAL A 323 2.01 13.05 37.57
C VAL A 323 1.23 12.53 38.79
N SER A 324 0.79 11.27 38.76
CA SER A 324 0.05 10.65 39.86
C SER A 324 0.88 10.51 41.14
N LEU A 325 2.10 9.96 41.05
CA LEU A 325 2.94 9.70 42.21
C LEU A 325 3.47 10.99 42.83
N VAL A 326 3.99 11.91 42.00
CA VAL A 326 4.58 13.15 42.53
C VAL A 326 3.50 14.15 42.96
N GLY A 327 2.35 14.17 42.27
CA GLY A 327 1.30 15.15 42.52
C GLY A 327 0.29 14.75 43.59
N TYR A 328 -0.03 13.47 43.74
CA TYR A 328 -1.13 13.02 44.60
C TYR A 328 -0.72 12.00 45.66
N HIS A 329 0.26 11.12 45.37
CA HIS A 329 0.68 10.06 46.27
C HIS A 329 2.21 9.99 46.49
N PRO A 330 2.84 11.06 47.01
CA PRO A 330 4.28 11.10 47.20
C PRO A 330 4.77 10.09 48.24
N GLU A 331 3.88 9.64 49.14
CA GLU A 331 4.15 8.63 50.17
C GLU A 331 4.54 7.25 49.60
N LEU A 332 4.16 6.97 48.35
CA LEU A 332 4.53 5.72 47.66
C LEU A 332 5.97 5.73 47.14
N LEU A 333 6.62 6.91 47.11
CA LEU A 333 8.00 7.03 46.69
C LEU A 333 8.95 6.79 47.89
N PRO A 334 10.08 6.11 47.68
CA PRO A 334 11.16 6.09 48.66
C PRO A 334 11.52 7.51 49.09
N THR A 335 11.68 7.74 50.39
CA THR A 335 11.89 9.08 50.97
C THR A 335 13.07 9.83 50.35
N THR A 336 14.14 9.11 50.00
CA THR A 336 15.30 9.66 49.29
C THR A 336 14.93 10.23 47.92
N LEU A 337 14.12 9.50 47.13
CA LEU A 337 13.65 9.95 45.82
C LEU A 337 12.67 11.12 45.94
N ALA A 338 11.72 11.03 46.88
CA ALA A 338 10.75 12.10 47.10
C ALA A 338 11.41 13.44 47.46
N LEU A 339 12.43 13.41 48.34
CA LEU A 339 13.19 14.61 48.70
C LEU A 339 13.98 15.18 47.51
N THR A 340 14.63 14.34 46.71
CA THR A 340 15.35 14.83 45.51
C THR A 340 14.42 15.48 44.49
N ILE A 341 13.20 14.95 44.32
CA ILE A 341 12.19 15.54 43.43
C ILE A 341 11.63 16.83 44.02
N ALA A 342 11.42 16.90 45.34
CA ALA A 342 10.98 18.12 46.00
C ALA A 342 12.03 19.25 45.86
N ASP A 343 13.31 18.92 46.03
CA ASP A 343 14.42 19.86 45.87
C ASP A 343 14.55 20.36 44.42
N SER A 344 14.41 19.47 43.42
CA SER A 344 14.48 19.88 42.00
C SER A 344 13.31 20.79 41.59
N ARG A 345 12.14 20.62 42.24
CA ARG A 345 10.93 21.40 41.94
C ARG A 345 10.77 22.68 42.75
N ASN A 346 11.63 22.94 43.74
CA ASN A 346 11.49 24.08 44.66
C ASN A 346 11.46 25.45 43.93
N ASN A 347 12.02 25.53 42.71
CA ASN A 347 12.08 26.75 41.90
C ASN A 347 11.08 26.77 40.73
N ILE A 348 10.19 25.79 40.62
CA ILE A 348 9.23 25.67 39.51
C ILE A 348 7.86 26.16 39.98
N PRO A 349 7.34 27.29 39.45
CA PRO A 349 6.09 27.88 39.91
C PRO A 349 4.82 27.15 39.40
N PHE A 350 4.98 26.11 38.58
CA PHE A 350 3.87 25.41 37.93
C PHE A 350 3.45 24.12 38.65
N PRO A 351 2.14 23.80 38.66
CA PRO A 351 1.66 22.48 39.06
C PRO A 351 2.23 21.37 38.15
N ILE A 352 2.39 20.18 38.71
CA ILE A 352 3.03 19.02 38.05
C ILE A 352 2.31 18.61 36.75
N TYR A 353 0.97 18.66 36.75
CA TYR A 353 0.21 18.32 35.54
C TYR A 353 0.44 19.34 34.41
N LEU A 354 0.59 20.62 34.74
CA LEU A 354 0.84 21.68 33.75
C LEU A 354 2.27 21.59 33.21
N GLU A 355 3.23 21.29 34.09
CA GLU A 355 4.61 20.97 33.72
C GLU A 355 4.67 19.80 32.72
N ALA A 356 3.96 18.71 33.00
CA ALA A 356 3.91 17.54 32.13
C ALA A 356 3.29 17.84 30.75
N ILE A 357 2.19 18.60 30.71
CA ILE A 357 1.57 19.02 29.42
C ILE A 357 2.53 19.90 28.62
N MET A 358 3.21 20.85 29.27
CA MET A 358 4.20 21.71 28.61
C MET A 358 5.38 20.91 28.07
N MET A 359 5.80 19.85 28.78
CA MET A 359 6.87 18.97 28.33
C MET A 359 6.45 18.13 27.11
N ILE A 360 5.23 17.58 27.11
CA ILE A 360 4.68 16.86 25.96
C ILE A 360 4.58 17.80 24.75
N PHE A 361 4.05 19.01 24.95
CA PHE A 361 3.97 20.02 23.89
C PHE A 361 5.36 20.38 23.33
N ALA A 362 6.37 20.57 24.19
CA ALA A 362 7.73 20.86 23.76
C ALA A 362 8.34 19.69 22.95
N LEU A 363 8.06 18.45 23.35
CA LEU A 363 8.48 17.26 22.60
C LEU A 363 7.84 17.20 21.22
N ASP A 364 6.53 17.43 21.13
CA ASP A 364 5.81 17.42 19.84
C ASP A 364 6.33 18.51 18.90
N VAL A 365 6.61 19.71 19.42
CA VAL A 365 7.24 20.80 18.65
C VAL A 365 8.62 20.39 18.13
N LEU A 366 9.43 19.72 18.96
CA LEU A 366 10.75 19.24 18.54
C LEU A 366 10.66 18.16 17.46
N VAL A 367 9.71 17.22 17.60
CA VAL A 367 9.47 16.17 16.60
C VAL A 367 9.03 16.79 15.27
N GLU A 368 8.04 17.69 15.29
CA GLU A 368 7.56 18.37 14.07
C GLU A 368 8.67 19.19 13.41
N ALA A 369 9.50 19.88 14.21
CA ALA A 369 10.66 20.59 13.68
C ALA A 369 11.67 19.64 13.06
N SER A 370 11.90 18.46 13.66
CA SER A 370 12.85 17.47 13.14
C SER A 370 12.40 16.84 11.82
N LEU A 371 11.08 16.69 11.59
CA LEU A 371 10.51 16.13 10.36
C LEU A 371 10.65 17.06 9.16
N ARG A 372 10.66 18.38 9.37
CA ARG A 372 10.77 19.39 8.30
C ARG A 372 12.21 19.75 7.95
N LEU A 373 13.17 19.28 8.74
CA LEU A 373 14.58 19.57 8.52
C LEU A 373 15.28 18.43 7.77
N PRO A 374 16.30 18.74 6.95
CA PRO A 374 17.10 17.71 6.28
C PRO A 374 17.63 16.66 7.26
N SER A 375 17.70 15.41 6.83
CA SER A 375 17.98 14.23 7.67
C SER A 375 19.25 14.33 8.56
N PHE A 376 20.27 15.08 8.14
CA PHE A 376 21.49 15.32 8.92
C PHE A 376 21.30 16.31 10.09
N VAL A 377 20.33 17.22 10.00
CA VAL A 377 20.00 18.18 11.08
C VAL A 377 19.08 17.53 12.11
N GLY A 378 18.17 16.64 11.68
CA GLY A 378 17.24 15.92 12.55
C GLY A 378 17.95 15.12 13.67
N GLN A 379 19.03 14.41 13.36
CA GLN A 379 19.83 13.69 14.38
C GLN A 379 20.46 14.64 15.41
N THR A 380 20.87 15.84 14.97
CA THR A 380 21.48 16.84 15.86
C THR A 380 20.44 17.44 16.81
N ILE A 381 19.20 17.64 16.34
CA ILE A 381 18.09 18.12 17.17
C ILE A 381 17.65 17.07 18.19
N GLY A 382 17.75 15.78 17.90
CA GLY A 382 17.52 14.74 18.92
C GLY A 382 18.50 14.85 20.09
N ILE A 383 19.80 15.00 19.80
CA ILE A 383 20.86 15.13 20.81
C ILE A 383 20.70 16.44 21.61
N VAL A 384 20.40 17.53 20.91
CA VAL A 384 20.15 18.84 21.52
C VAL A 384 18.85 18.79 22.32
N GLY A 385 17.78 18.21 21.80
CA GLY A 385 16.51 18.02 22.48
C GLY A 385 16.68 17.31 23.82
N ASP A 386 17.35 16.16 23.83
CA ASP A 386 17.62 15.40 25.07
C ASP A 386 18.44 16.22 26.08
N TYR A 387 19.51 16.88 25.63
CA TYR A 387 20.35 17.71 26.50
C TYR A 387 19.58 18.91 27.07
N TYR A 388 18.84 19.62 26.22
CA TYR A 388 18.12 20.81 26.61
C TYR A 388 16.88 20.45 27.43
N ILE A 389 16.13 19.39 27.14
CA ILE A 389 14.98 18.94 27.98
C ILE A 389 15.47 18.50 29.36
N GLY A 390 16.55 17.71 29.42
CA GLY A 390 17.17 17.32 30.69
C GLY A 390 17.68 18.53 31.49
N SER A 391 18.18 19.56 30.80
CA SER A 391 18.60 20.82 31.41
C SER A 391 17.42 21.75 31.76
N ILE A 392 16.32 21.69 31.00
CA ILE A 392 15.09 22.50 31.17
C ILE A 392 14.37 22.10 32.45
N HIS A 393 14.38 20.81 32.85
CA HIS A 393 13.84 20.37 34.14
C HIS A 393 14.45 21.16 35.32
N ASN A 394 15.74 21.52 35.25
CA ASN A 394 16.41 22.33 36.27
C ASN A 394 16.30 23.86 36.04
N SER A 395 15.76 24.32 34.91
CA SER A 395 15.99 25.68 34.39
C SER A 395 14.75 26.41 33.85
N TRP A 396 13.53 25.99 34.23
CA TRP A 396 12.30 26.73 33.93
C TRP A 396 12.35 28.20 34.40
N TYR A 397 13.02 28.46 35.51
CA TYR A 397 13.23 29.80 36.06
C TYR A 397 14.09 30.71 35.16
N TRP A 398 15.05 30.14 34.44
CA TRP A 398 15.98 30.88 33.57
C TRP A 398 15.33 31.24 32.23
N LEU A 399 14.51 30.33 31.69
CA LEU A 399 13.83 30.46 30.40
C LEU A 399 12.82 31.62 30.39
N ILE A 400 12.02 31.74 31.45
CA ILE A 400 10.99 32.78 31.61
C ILE A 400 11.60 34.15 31.95
N ARG A 401 12.70 34.19 32.72
CA ARG A 401 13.30 35.46 33.19
C ARG A 401 14.25 36.12 32.20
N LYS A 402 14.91 35.36 31.31
CA LYS A 402 15.97 35.90 30.43
C LYS A 402 15.59 35.95 28.94
N ASN A 403 14.72 35.06 28.47
CA ASN A 403 14.47 34.85 27.04
C ASN A 403 13.00 34.91 26.62
N GLY A 404 12.10 35.42 27.45
CA GLY A 404 10.68 35.66 27.09
C GLY A 404 10.47 36.31 25.70
N PRO A 405 11.27 37.33 25.29
CA PRO A 405 11.15 37.91 23.96
C PRO A 405 11.80 37.08 22.84
N VAL A 406 12.77 36.21 23.14
CA VAL A 406 13.53 35.41 22.15
C VAL A 406 12.77 34.14 21.76
N ILE A 407 12.09 33.50 22.73
CA ILE A 407 11.22 32.34 22.46
C ILE A 407 10.04 32.74 21.58
N PHE A 408 9.42 33.90 21.83
CA PHE A 408 8.39 34.47 20.96
C PHE A 408 8.93 34.83 19.57
N ARG A 409 10.22 35.18 19.44
CA ARG A 409 10.85 35.54 18.16
C ARG A 409 11.29 34.32 17.35
N ILE A 410 11.65 33.21 18.00
CA ILE A 410 11.92 31.92 17.36
C ILE A 410 10.61 31.25 16.93
N LEU A 411 9.57 31.30 17.78
CA LEU A 411 8.22 30.89 17.37
C LEU A 411 7.67 31.78 16.24
N GLY A 412 7.90 33.09 16.28
CA GLY A 412 7.52 34.01 15.20
C GLY A 412 8.27 33.80 13.87
N HIS A 413 9.47 33.20 13.90
CA HIS A 413 10.20 32.82 12.68
C HIS A 413 9.87 31.42 12.17
N PHE A 414 9.33 30.54 13.03
CA PHE A 414 8.83 29.21 12.65
C PHE A 414 7.39 29.24 12.11
N PHE A 415 6.63 30.29 12.44
CA PHE A 415 5.24 30.50 12.00
C PHE A 415 5.09 31.51 10.83
N CYS A 416 6.19 31.92 10.20
CA CYS A 416 6.18 32.71 8.95
C CYS A 416 6.78 31.91 7.80
#